data_AF-A0A847BI52-F1
#
_entry.id   AF-A0A847BI52-F1
#
_cell.length_a   1.000
_cell.length_b   1.000
_cell.length_c   1.000
_cell.angle_alpha   90.00
_cell.angle_beta   90.00
_cell.angle_gamma   90.00
#
_symmetry.space_group_name_H-M   'P 1'
#
loop_
_entity.id
_entity.type
_entity.pdbx_description
1 polymer ?
#
loop_
_entity_poly.entity_id
_entity_poly.type
_entity_poly.pdbx_seq_one_letter_code
_entity_poly.pdbx_strand_id
1 'polypeptide(L)'
;MRLATYQTGKTYILYDAHSVCDAGSTPQITPALFDADHWRQTGRILGEAPGRGSSLFLDAGHEQWVLRPYRRGGLIARMSAARYLWTGLERTRGFRELRLTAHLFAQGLPVP
;
A
#
# COMPACT_ATOMS: atom_id res chain seq x y z
N MET A 1 9.35 7.33 -11.02
CA MET A 1 9.26 6.32 -9.93
C MET A 1 10.45 5.38 -10.02
N ARG A 2 11.14 5.11 -8.90
CA ARG A 2 12.19 4.09 -8.78
C ARG A 2 11.71 3.00 -7.83
N LEU A 3 11.17 1.92 -8.40
CA LEU A 3 10.62 0.84 -7.59
C LEU A 3 11.72 0.05 -6.87
N ALA A 4 11.51 -0.21 -5.59
CA ALA A 4 12.34 -1.06 -4.75
C ALA A 4 11.46 -2.02 -3.94
N THR A 5 12.03 -3.16 -3.55
CA THR A 5 11.33 -4.18 -2.77
C THR A 5 12.03 -4.38 -1.44
N TYR A 6 11.28 -4.24 -0.35
CA TYR A 6 11.67 -4.67 0.97
C TYR A 6 11.19 -6.11 1.21
N GLN A 7 12.06 -6.96 1.73
CA GLN A 7 11.73 -8.34 2.09
C GLN A 7 12.22 -8.67 3.50
N THR A 8 11.32 -9.23 4.31
CA THR A 8 11.66 -9.83 5.61
C THR A 8 10.88 -11.13 5.79
N GLY A 9 11.59 -12.25 5.87
CA GLY A 9 10.97 -13.58 5.92
C GLY A 9 10.01 -13.83 4.75
N LYS A 10 8.72 -13.95 5.06
CA LYS A 10 7.62 -14.15 4.08
C LYS A 10 6.86 -12.87 3.74
N THR A 11 7.33 -11.72 4.22
CA THR A 11 6.72 -10.41 3.98
C THR A 11 7.48 -9.68 2.89
N TYR A 12 6.74 -9.11 1.95
CA TYR A 12 7.26 -8.37 0.80
C TYR A 12 6.51 -7.05 0.66
N ILE A 13 7.24 -5.96 0.46
CA ILE A 13 6.67 -4.63 0.28
C ILE A 13 7.33 -4.01 -0.94
N LEU A 14 6.53 -3.63 -1.93
CA LEU A 14 6.98 -2.87 -3.11
C LEU A 14 6.68 -1.39 -2.86
N TYR A 15 7.65 -0.53 -3.13
CA TYR A 15 7.54 0.91 -2.88
C TYR A 15 8.33 1.72 -3.90
N ASP A 16 8.02 3.01 -4.03
CA ASP A 16 8.84 3.97 -4.77
C ASP A 16 9.91 4.58 -3.85
N ALA A 17 11.18 4.32 -4.16
CA ALA A 17 12.31 4.85 -3.40
C ALA A 17 12.41 6.38 -3.48
N HIS A 18 11.86 7.03 -4.51
CA HIS A 18 11.87 8.49 -4.58
C HIS A 18 10.83 9.12 -3.65
N SER A 19 9.72 8.42 -3.39
CA SER A 19 8.63 8.95 -2.56
C SER A 19 8.81 8.68 -1.07
N VAL A 20 9.58 7.64 -0.70
CA VAL A 20 9.70 7.20 0.70
C VAL A 20 11.09 7.47 1.30
N CYS A 21 12.08 7.81 0.47
CA CYS A 21 13.40 8.19 0.95
C CYS A 21 13.59 9.70 0.84
N ASP A 22 13.19 10.43 1.88
CA ASP A 22 13.74 11.76 2.12
C ASP A 22 15.25 11.66 2.32
N ALA A 23 15.97 12.60 1.71
CA ALA A 23 17.42 12.61 1.57
C ALA A 23 18.14 12.32 2.91
N GLY A 24 18.62 11.09 3.09
CA GLY A 24 19.61 10.74 4.11
C GLY A 24 19.24 9.68 5.15
N SER A 25 18.00 9.17 5.18
CA SER A 25 17.62 8.14 6.17
C SER A 25 17.28 6.78 5.54
N THR A 26 17.71 5.71 6.20
CA THR A 26 17.34 4.30 5.91
C THR A 26 15.83 4.16 5.64
N PRO A 27 15.39 3.25 4.75
CA PRO A 27 13.97 3.11 4.44
C PRO A 27 13.19 2.77 5.72
N GLN A 28 12.33 3.67 6.18
CA GLN A 28 11.45 3.47 7.35
C GLN A 28 10.23 2.59 7.00
N ILE A 29 10.28 1.85 5.90
CA ILE A 29 9.17 1.00 5.49
C ILE A 29 9.17 -0.27 6.32
N THR A 30 8.16 -0.38 7.17
CA THR A 30 7.93 -1.56 8.00
C THR A 30 6.55 -2.13 7.73
N PRO A 31 6.31 -3.42 8.01
CA PRO A 31 4.98 -4.02 7.89
C PRO A 31 3.92 -3.30 8.73
N ALA A 32 4.32 -2.67 9.84
CA ALA A 32 3.41 -1.93 10.73
C ALA A 32 2.73 -0.75 10.04
N LEU A 33 3.37 -0.13 9.04
CA LEU A 33 2.76 0.96 8.26
C LEU A 33 1.52 0.51 7.46
N PHE A 34 1.40 -0.79 7.18
CA PHE A 34 0.27 -1.38 6.47
C PHE A 34 -0.80 -1.95 7.41
N ASP A 35 -0.62 -1.79 8.73
CA ASP A 35 -1.56 -2.25 9.75
C ASP A 35 -2.41 -1.09 10.27
N ALA A 36 -3.73 -1.18 10.09
CA ALA A 36 -4.66 -0.16 10.57
C ALA A 36 -4.63 -0.02 12.10
N ASP A 37 -4.42 -1.10 12.83
CA ASP A 37 -4.44 -1.07 14.29
C ASP A 37 -3.21 -0.37 14.87
N HIS A 38 -2.08 -0.45 14.18
CA HIS A 38 -0.89 0.36 14.50
C HIS A 38 -1.22 1.86 14.47
N TRP A 39 -1.87 2.33 13.39
CA TRP A 39 -2.25 3.74 13.25
C TRP A 39 -3.31 4.18 14.27
N ARG A 40 -4.27 3.31 14.59
CA ARG A 40 -5.25 3.54 15.67
C ARG A 40 -4.57 3.75 17.01
N GLN A 41 -3.63 2.88 17.37
CA GLN A 41 -2.90 2.95 18.64
C GLN A 41 -2.06 4.23 18.75
N THR A 42 -1.49 4.70 17.63
CA THR A 42 -0.75 5.96 17.59
C THR A 42 -1.63 7.22 17.55
N GLY A 43 -2.96 7.08 17.40
CA GLY A 43 -3.88 8.21 17.34
C GLY A 43 -3.74 9.06 16.07
N ARG A 44 -3.23 8.50 14.97
CA ARG A 44 -2.88 9.23 13.74
C ARG A 44 -3.87 9.02 12.59
N ILE A 45 -5.08 8.58 12.89
CA ILE A 45 -6.15 8.45 11.89
C ILE A 45 -6.94 9.75 11.84
N LEU A 46 -6.86 10.44 10.71
CA LEU A 46 -7.56 11.69 10.43
C LEU A 46 -9.03 11.44 10.07
N GLY A 47 -9.33 10.28 9.50
CA GLY A 47 -10.69 9.89 9.16
C GLY A 47 -10.77 8.57 8.40
N GLU A 48 -11.98 8.08 8.20
CA GLU A 48 -12.27 6.90 7.40
C GLU A 48 -13.21 7.27 6.25
N ALA A 49 -12.90 6.84 5.03
CA ALA A 49 -13.85 6.87 3.92
C ALA A 49 -14.65 5.55 3.87
N PRO A 50 -15.94 5.54 4.24
CA PRO A 50 -16.78 4.35 4.12
C PRO A 50 -17.04 4.02 2.65
N GLY A 51 -16.88 2.74 2.26
CA GLY A 51 -17.08 2.30 0.87
C GLY A 51 -16.51 0.91 0.56
N ARG A 52 -16.32 0.60 -0.74
CA ARG A 52 -15.73 -0.67 -1.21
C ARG A 52 -14.25 -0.75 -0.83
N GLY A 53 -13.98 -1.27 0.37
CA GLY A 53 -12.64 -1.29 0.95
C GLY A 53 -12.38 0.02 1.69
N SER A 54 -12.77 0.06 2.96
CA SER A 54 -12.60 1.21 3.86
C SER A 54 -11.18 1.74 3.76
N SER A 55 -11.03 2.99 3.32
CA SER A 55 -9.73 3.67 3.23
C SER A 55 -9.56 4.55 4.47
N LEU A 56 -8.38 4.51 5.07
CA LEU A 56 -8.04 5.33 6.24
C LEU A 56 -7.19 6.51 5.77
N PHE A 57 -7.55 7.72 6.18
CA PHE A 57 -6.71 8.89 6.04
C PHE A 57 -5.82 8.99 7.28
N LEU A 58 -4.52 9.12 7.06
CA LEU A 58 -3.50 9.03 8.07
C LEU A 58 -2.67 10.32 8.10
N ASP A 59 -2.29 10.73 9.30
CA ASP A 59 -1.31 11.78 9.51
C ASP A 59 0.10 11.15 9.57
N ALA A 60 0.89 11.38 8.51
CA ALA A 60 2.27 10.93 8.42
C ALA A 60 3.28 12.04 8.79
N GLY A 61 2.82 13.09 9.49
CA GLY A 61 3.65 14.23 9.90
C GLY A 61 3.60 15.35 8.86
N HIS A 62 4.53 15.35 7.92
CA HIS A 62 4.58 16.38 6.86
C HIS A 62 3.61 16.11 5.70
N GLU A 63 3.06 14.91 5.63
CA GLU A 63 2.18 14.46 4.56
C GLU A 63 0.92 13.78 5.11
N GLN A 64 -0.12 13.75 4.28
CA GLN A 64 -1.30 12.94 4.53
C GLN A 64 -1.25 11.69 3.67
N TRP A 65 -1.38 10.54 4.31
CA TRP A 65 -1.36 9.25 3.63
C TRP A 65 -2.75 8.62 3.59
N VAL A 66 -2.94 7.71 2.64
CA VAL A 66 -4.15 6.90 2.54
C VAL A 66 -3.79 5.43 2.65
N LEU A 67 -4.23 4.78 3.71
CA LEU A 67 -4.11 3.33 3.86
C LEU A 67 -5.37 2.65 3.31
N ARG A 68 -5.19 1.91 2.20
CA ARG A 68 -6.27 1.16 1.57
C ARG A 68 -5.98 -0.35 1.60
N PRO A 69 -6.73 -1.13 2.39
CA PRO A 69 -6.63 -2.58 2.36
C PRO A 69 -7.27 -3.16 1.09
N TYR A 70 -6.54 -4.03 0.40
CA TYR A 70 -7.03 -4.72 -0.78
C TYR A 70 -8.06 -5.80 -0.43
N ARG A 71 -9.33 -5.50 -0.63
CA ARG A 71 -10.45 -6.43 -0.43
C ARG A 71 -11.03 -6.94 -1.74
N ARG A 72 -11.50 -8.19 -1.74
CA ARG A 72 -12.31 -8.73 -2.83
C ARG A 72 -13.71 -8.13 -2.77
N GLY A 73 -14.29 -7.88 -3.94
CA GLY A 73 -15.69 -7.51 -4.10
C GLY A 73 -16.52 -8.67 -4.67
N GLY A 74 -17.83 -8.44 -4.80
CA GLY A 74 -18.75 -9.39 -5.41
C GLY A 74 -18.97 -10.67 -4.59
N LEU A 75 -19.52 -11.70 -5.22
CA LEU A 75 -19.90 -12.97 -4.56
C LEU A 75 -18.72 -13.67 -3.88
N ILE A 76 -17.51 -13.55 -4.44
CA ILE A 76 -16.30 -14.16 -3.87
C ILE A 76 -15.94 -13.54 -2.51
N ALA A 77 -16.31 -12.29 -2.24
CA ALA A 77 -16.09 -11.65 -0.95
C ALA A 77 -16.79 -12.38 0.22
N ARG A 78 -17.89 -13.12 -0.07
CA ARG A 78 -18.61 -13.93 0.92
C ARG A 78 -17.82 -15.18 1.34
N MET A 79 -16.94 -15.68 0.47
CA MET A 79 -16.08 -16.84 0.76
C MET A 79 -14.70 -16.40 1.26
N SER A 80 -14.15 -15.32 0.72
CA SER A 80 -12.90 -14.74 1.19
C SER A 80 -12.82 -13.25 0.87
N ALA A 81 -12.76 -12.43 1.92
CA ALA A 81 -12.63 -10.98 1.77
C ALA A 81 -11.20 -10.52 1.42
N ALA A 82 -10.19 -11.25 1.89
CA ALA A 82 -8.79 -10.80 1.85
C ALA A 82 -7.76 -11.86 1.42
N ARG A 83 -8.10 -13.15 1.41
CA ARG A 83 -7.13 -14.19 1.04
C ARG A 83 -7.16 -14.44 -0.47
N TYR A 84 -6.00 -14.75 -1.01
CA TYR A 84 -5.82 -15.05 -2.43
C TYR A 84 -5.05 -16.35 -2.58
N LEU A 85 -5.34 -17.10 -3.64
CA LEU A 85 -4.47 -18.18 -4.06
C LEU A 85 -3.12 -17.58 -4.45
N TRP A 86 -2.08 -17.98 -3.74
CA TRP A 86 -0.73 -17.51 -4.04
C TRP A 86 -0.26 -18.10 -5.36
N THR A 87 0.01 -17.23 -6.33
CA THR A 87 0.55 -17.63 -7.65
C THR A 87 1.92 -17.03 -7.93
N GLY A 88 2.54 -16.40 -6.93
CA GLY A 88 3.80 -15.67 -7.06
C GLY A 88 3.65 -14.18 -6.75
N LEU A 89 4.73 -13.58 -6.26
CA LEU A 89 4.77 -12.21 -5.75
C LEU A 89 4.36 -11.17 -6.82
N GLU A 90 4.96 -11.28 -8.01
CA GLU A 90 4.72 -10.38 -9.14
C GLU A 90 3.30 -10.47 -9.71
N ARG A 91 2.56 -11.54 -9.38
CA ARG A 91 1.18 -11.74 -9.82
C ARG A 91 0.17 -11.22 -8.81
N THR A 92 0.62 -10.76 -7.63
CA THR A 92 -0.25 -10.15 -6.64
C THR A 92 -0.78 -8.82 -7.15
N ARG A 93 -2.00 -8.47 -6.72
CA ARG A 93 -2.69 -7.26 -7.20
C ARG A 93 -1.90 -5.98 -6.89
N GLY A 94 -1.42 -5.82 -5.66
CA GLY A 94 -0.65 -4.64 -5.26
C GLY A 94 0.62 -4.44 -6.08
N PHE A 95 1.38 -5.51 -6.35
CA PHE A 95 2.58 -5.42 -7.20
C PHE A 95 2.25 -5.03 -8.63
N ARG A 96 1.20 -5.65 -9.21
CA ARG A 96 0.76 -5.34 -10.57
C ARG A 96 0.26 -3.91 -10.71
N GLU A 97 -0.52 -3.42 -9.75
CA GLU A 97 -1.04 -2.06 -9.77
C GLU A 97 0.09 -1.04 -9.65
N LEU A 98 1.01 -1.18 -8.69
CA LEU A 98 2.12 -0.23 -8.54
C LEU A 98 3.07 -0.24 -9.74
N ARG A 99 3.33 -1.40 -10.34
CA ARG A 99 4.10 -1.47 -11.60
C ARG A 99 3.38 -0.82 -12.77
N LEU A 100 2.06 -0.99 -12.87
CA LEU A 100 1.26 -0.30 -13.89
C LEU A 100 1.30 1.21 -13.67
N THR A 101 1.13 1.69 -12.44
CA THR A 101 1.28 3.10 -12.08
C THR A 101 2.65 3.63 -12.47
N ALA A 102 3.74 2.92 -12.15
CA ALA A 102 5.08 3.31 -12.53
C ALA A 102 5.29 3.37 -14.05
N HIS A 103 4.68 2.44 -14.80
CA HIS A 103 4.73 2.43 -16.25
C HIS A 103 4.01 3.64 -16.86
N LEU A 104 2.79 3.94 -16.38
CA LEU A 104 2.01 5.09 -16.81
C LEU A 104 2.68 6.43 -16.41
N PHE A 105 3.29 6.48 -15.22
CA PHE A 105 4.10 7.63 -14.79
C PHE A 105 5.27 7.88 -15.74
N ALA A 106 5.99 6.83 -16.16
CA ALA A 106 7.09 6.95 -17.11
C ALA A 106 6.65 7.46 -18.49
N GLN A 107 5.36 7.33 -18.82
CA GLN A 107 4.74 7.88 -20.03
C GLN A 107 4.22 9.32 -19.84
N GLY A 108 4.42 9.93 -18.67
CA GLY A 108 3.95 11.29 -18.37
C GLY A 108 2.44 11.40 -18.16
N LEU A 109 1.74 10.28 -17.92
CA LEU A 109 0.30 10.29 -17.67
C LEU A 109 0.00 10.71 -16.21
N PRO A 110 -1.14 11.39 -15.97
CA PRO A 110 -1.55 11.77 -14.63
C PRO A 110 -1.99 10.52 -13.86
N VAL A 111 -1.08 9.98 -13.06
CA VAL A 111 -1.33 8.87 -12.15
C VAL A 111 -1.17 9.32 -10.70
N PRO A 112 -1.83 8.63 -9.75
CA PRO A 112 -1.64 8.90 -8.33
C PRO A 112 -0.20 8.67 -7.87
#